data_AF-A0A0B1SZ66-F1
#
_entry.id   AF-A0A0B1SZ66-F1
#
_cell.length_a   1.000
_cell.length_b   1.000
_cell.length_c   1.000
_cell.angle_alpha   90.00
_cell.angle_beta   90.00
_cell.angle_gamma   90.00
#
_symmetry.space_group_name_H-M   'P 1'
#
loop_
_entity.id
_entity.type
_entity.pdbx_description
1 polymer ?
#
loop_
_entity_poly.entity_id
_entity_poly.type
_entity_poly.pdbx_seq_one_letter_code
_entity_poly.pdbx_strand_id
1 'polypeptide(L)'
;MSSVLFVKGGVQMPCEPGRILLMAWIVLLCVSIIVSPCHFIFRYLQLCRRNFLLICGKRIFYIFLVPALFSLSAAVMLIFSAYPSKKDVADFEEIAYSINLDSYKPFLVASLHSHGEEDDETKAKVLVAACVNLAIILLWSLLTMLICWRLMVEATKIGESTRTIYLHRQLQKLLLIQVLAFSFVYFH
;
A
#
# COMPACT_ATOMS: atom_id res chain seq x y z
N MET A 1 17.25 4.14 -19.41
CA MET A 1 16.24 4.89 -18.64
C MET A 1 15.44 3.89 -17.83
N SER A 2 15.41 4.02 -16.51
CA SER A 2 14.58 3.17 -15.65
C SER A 2 13.48 4.03 -15.04
N SER A 3 12.31 4.00 -15.65
CA SER A 3 11.12 4.75 -15.25
C SER A 3 9.93 3.80 -15.18
N VAL A 4 9.14 3.90 -14.12
CA VAL A 4 7.91 3.13 -13.95
C VAL A 4 6.73 4.02 -14.30
N LEU A 5 5.99 3.62 -15.32
CA LEU A 5 4.77 4.28 -15.77
C LEU A 5 3.57 3.60 -15.11
N PHE A 6 2.84 4.33 -14.28
CA PHE A 6 1.54 3.87 -13.81
C PHE A 6 0.48 4.37 -14.79
N VAL A 7 -0.02 3.45 -15.61
CA VAL A 7 -1.01 3.72 -16.65
C VAL A 7 -2.34 3.08 -16.28
N LYS A 8 -3.44 3.82 -16.44
CA LYS A 8 -4.78 3.25 -16.26
C LYS A 8 -5.18 2.42 -17.49
N GLY A 9 -5.10 1.09 -17.37
CA GLY A 9 -5.42 0.13 -18.44
C GLY A 9 -6.90 -0.08 -18.80
N GLY A 10 -7.80 0.87 -18.51
CA GLY A 10 -9.26 0.63 -18.61
C GLY A 10 -10.07 1.75 -19.25
N VAL A 11 -11.25 2.02 -18.66
CA VAL A 11 -12.26 3.00 -19.11
C VAL A 11 -11.63 4.34 -19.51
N GLN A 12 -11.91 4.78 -20.74
CA GLN A 12 -11.58 6.12 -21.24
C GLN A 12 -12.15 7.16 -20.28
N MET A 13 -11.24 7.89 -19.63
CA MET A 13 -11.56 8.99 -18.74
C MET A 13 -10.67 10.18 -19.10
N PRO A 14 -11.14 11.41 -18.87
CA PRO A 14 -10.32 12.59 -19.06
C PRO A 14 -9.04 12.54 -18.20
N CYS A 15 -7.96 13.18 -18.65
CA CYS A 15 -6.64 13.09 -18.01
C CYS A 15 -6.64 13.52 -16.54
N GLU A 16 -7.31 14.63 -16.20
CA GLU A 16 -7.38 15.15 -14.83
C GLU A 16 -8.08 14.21 -13.82
N PRO A 17 -9.35 13.78 -14.02
CA PRO A 17 -9.99 12.84 -13.11
C PRO A 17 -9.31 11.47 -13.10
N GLY A 18 -8.68 11.08 -14.21
CA GLY A 18 -7.87 9.88 -14.32
C GLY A 18 -6.64 9.89 -13.40
N ARG A 19 -5.94 11.01 -13.32
CA ARG A 19 -4.80 11.20 -12.41
C ARG A 19 -5.23 11.19 -10.95
N ILE A 20 -6.33 11.86 -10.61
CA ILE A 20 -6.89 11.85 -9.25
C ILE A 20 -7.25 10.42 -8.83
N LEU A 21 -7.86 9.63 -9.73
CA LEU A 21 -8.18 8.23 -9.47
C LEU A 21 -6.92 7.39 -9.21
N LEU A 22 -5.84 7.63 -9.97
CA LEU A 22 -4.55 6.96 -9.77
C LEU A 22 -3.91 7.33 -8.42
N MET A 23 -3.96 8.59 -8.03
CA MET A 23 -3.49 9.04 -6.71
C MET A 23 -4.30 8.39 -5.59
N ALA A 24 -5.63 8.39 -5.71
CA ALA A 24 -6.51 7.72 -4.75
C ALA A 24 -6.19 6.22 -4.66
N TRP A 25 -5.88 5.59 -5.78
CA TRP A 25 -5.46 4.18 -5.83
C TRP A 25 -4.14 3.94 -5.07
N ILE A 26 -3.14 4.80 -5.23
CA ILE A 26 -1.87 4.73 -4.47
C ILE A 26 -2.13 4.85 -2.97
N VAL A 27 -2.99 5.78 -2.53
CA VAL A 27 -3.38 5.92 -1.12
C VAL A 27 -4.04 4.65 -0.60
N LEU A 28 -5.01 4.12 -1.34
CA LEU A 28 -5.71 2.89 -0.97
C LEU A 28 -4.74 1.72 -0.86
N LEU A 29 -3.80 1.57 -1.80
CA LEU A 29 -2.78 0.52 -1.79
C LEU A 29 -1.93 0.61 -0.51
N CYS A 30 -1.41 1.80 -0.19
CA CYS A 30 -0.60 2.01 0.99
C CYS A 30 -1.38 1.69 2.28
N VAL A 31 -2.60 2.20 2.42
CA VAL A 31 -3.44 1.95 3.61
C VAL A 31 -3.76 0.46 3.75
N SER A 32 -3.96 -0.24 2.63
CA SER A 32 -4.30 -1.65 2.62
C SER A 32 -3.22 -2.56 3.24
N ILE A 33 -1.94 -2.14 3.17
CA ILE A 33 -0.81 -2.84 3.79
C ILE A 33 -0.98 -2.89 5.32
N ILE A 34 -1.58 -1.86 5.91
CA ILE A 34 -1.72 -1.70 7.35
C ILE A 34 -3.00 -2.33 7.88
N VAL A 35 -4.04 -2.45 7.06
CA VAL A 35 -5.30 -3.09 7.47
C VAL A 35 -5.06 -4.51 7.99
N SER A 36 -4.14 -5.25 7.34
CA SER A 36 -3.82 -6.63 7.72
C SER A 36 -3.22 -6.79 9.12
N PRO A 37 -2.04 -6.21 9.47
CA PRO A 37 -1.46 -6.32 10.80
C PRO A 37 -2.41 -5.79 11.89
N CYS A 38 -3.13 -4.72 11.59
CA CYS A 38 -4.16 -4.17 12.46
C CYS A 38 -5.23 -5.22 12.82
N HIS A 39 -5.74 -5.95 11.83
CA HIS A 39 -6.75 -6.98 12.10
C HIS A 39 -6.19 -8.16 12.92
N PHE A 40 -4.92 -8.53 12.75
CA PHE A 40 -4.24 -9.52 13.59
C PHE A 40 -4.13 -9.05 15.06
N ILE A 41 -3.70 -7.80 15.28
CA ILE A 41 -3.60 -7.21 16.62
C ILE A 41 -4.98 -7.17 17.28
N PHE A 42 -6.02 -6.80 16.53
CA PHE A 42 -7.38 -6.78 17.05
C PHE A 42 -7.84 -8.16 17.52
N ARG A 43 -7.61 -9.20 16.71
CA ARG A 43 -7.93 -10.59 17.10
C ARG A 43 -7.14 -11.06 18.30
N TYR A 44 -5.85 -10.76 18.35
CA TYR A 44 -5.01 -11.05 19.51
C TYR A 44 -5.58 -10.41 20.77
N LEU A 45 -5.97 -9.13 20.72
CA LEU A 45 -6.57 -8.44 21.86
C LEU A 45 -7.91 -9.06 22.28
N GLN A 46 -8.75 -9.46 21.33
CA GLN A 46 -10.03 -10.10 21.62
C GLN A 46 -9.88 -11.47 22.29
N LEU A 47 -8.95 -12.30 21.81
CA LEU A 47 -8.73 -13.65 22.32
C LEU A 47 -7.92 -13.69 23.61
N CYS A 48 -6.81 -12.96 23.65
CA CYS A 48 -5.82 -13.11 24.72
C CYS A 48 -5.93 -12.02 25.80
N ARG A 49 -6.57 -10.87 25.50
CA ARG A 49 -6.59 -9.69 26.40
C ARG A 49 -7.97 -9.02 26.44
N ARG A 50 -9.05 -9.79 26.59
CA ARG A 50 -10.44 -9.28 26.61
C ARG A 50 -10.68 -8.18 27.66
N ASN A 51 -10.07 -8.26 28.84
CA ASN A 51 -10.18 -7.23 29.88
C ASN A 51 -9.46 -5.91 29.50
N PHE A 52 -8.40 -5.99 28.68
CA PHE A 52 -7.69 -4.80 28.21
C PHE A 52 -8.54 -3.99 27.22
N LEU A 53 -9.35 -4.65 26.40
CA LEU A 53 -10.30 -3.99 25.49
C LEU A 53 -11.34 -3.14 26.25
N LEU A 54 -11.84 -3.64 27.38
CA LEU A 54 -12.85 -2.94 28.18
C LEU A 54 -12.28 -1.73 28.91
N ILE A 55 -11.03 -1.82 29.38
CA ILE A 55 -10.40 -0.76 30.20
C ILE A 55 -9.70 0.29 29.32
N CYS A 56 -9.06 -0.14 28.23
CA CYS A 56 -8.17 0.69 27.41
C CYS A 56 -8.70 0.96 25.99
N GLY A 57 -10.02 0.93 25.77
CA GLY A 57 -10.63 1.10 24.45
C GLY A 57 -10.14 2.32 23.65
N LYS A 58 -9.91 3.47 24.31
CA LYS A 58 -9.35 4.67 23.65
C LYS A 58 -7.89 4.52 23.21
N ARG A 59 -7.05 3.78 23.96
CA ARG A 59 -5.64 3.51 23.56
C ARG A 59 -5.56 2.62 22.33
N ILE A 60 -6.54 1.74 22.16
CA ILE A 60 -6.61 0.84 21.01
C ILE A 60 -6.77 1.63 19.71
N PHE A 61 -7.55 2.71 19.71
CA PHE A 61 -7.65 3.60 18.54
C PHE A 61 -6.28 4.14 18.08
N TYR A 62 -5.41 4.53 19.00
CA TYR A 62 -4.06 5.01 18.66
C TYR A 62 -3.16 3.94 18.03
N ILE A 63 -3.35 2.66 18.40
CA ILE A 63 -2.62 1.53 17.80
C ILE A 63 -2.95 1.40 16.30
N PHE A 64 -4.15 1.80 15.88
CA PHE A 64 -4.56 1.82 14.48
C PHE A 64 -4.24 3.14 13.77
N LEU A 65 -4.41 4.25 14.48
CA LEU A 65 -4.20 5.58 13.92
C LEU A 65 -2.74 5.82 13.55
N VAL A 66 -1.79 5.46 14.42
CA VAL A 66 -0.36 5.74 14.19
C VAL A 66 0.15 5.03 12.93
N PRO A 67 -0.04 3.72 12.74
CA PRO A 67 0.32 3.06 11.48
C PRO A 67 -0.37 3.71 10.27
N ALA A 68 -1.67 4.02 10.35
CA ALA A 68 -2.40 4.63 9.24
C ALA A 68 -1.79 5.98 8.81
N LEU A 69 -1.37 6.83 9.76
CA LEU A 69 -0.69 8.09 9.47
C LEU A 69 0.67 7.88 8.80
N PHE A 70 1.44 6.87 9.24
CA PHE A 70 2.71 6.51 8.62
C PHE A 70 2.54 5.96 7.19
N SER A 71 1.50 5.18 6.92
CA SER A 71 1.19 4.77 5.54
C SER A 71 0.74 5.95 4.70
N LEU A 72 -0.01 6.89 5.26
CA LEU A 72 -0.48 8.05 4.52
C LEU A 72 0.69 8.95 4.12
N SER A 73 1.67 9.15 5.00
CA SER A 73 2.87 9.92 4.66
C SER A 73 3.68 9.26 3.54
N ALA A 74 3.82 7.93 3.55
CA ALA A 74 4.45 7.19 2.47
C ALA A 74 3.68 7.33 1.14
N ALA A 75 2.34 7.29 1.19
CA ALA A 75 1.50 7.50 0.01
C ALA A 75 1.67 8.91 -0.57
N VAL A 76 1.72 9.94 0.27
CA VAL A 76 1.94 11.33 -0.16
C VAL A 76 3.31 11.50 -0.81
N MET A 77 4.37 10.89 -0.23
CA MET A 77 5.71 10.91 -0.84
C MET A 77 5.71 10.23 -2.22
N LEU A 78 5.04 9.08 -2.35
CA LEU A 78 4.91 8.41 -3.65
C LEU A 78 4.17 9.28 -4.67
N ILE A 79 3.03 9.86 -4.29
CA ILE A 79 2.24 10.73 -5.18
C ILE A 79 3.07 11.92 -5.63
N PHE A 80 3.80 12.57 -4.70
CA PHE A 80 4.66 13.70 -5.03
C PHE A 80 5.77 13.29 -6.01
N SER A 81 6.42 12.16 -5.78
CA SER A 81 7.48 11.67 -6.66
C SER A 81 6.99 11.18 -8.03
N ALA A 82 5.74 10.71 -8.11
CA ALA A 82 5.16 10.14 -9.32
C ALA A 82 4.34 11.15 -10.15
N TYR A 83 4.12 12.36 -9.62
CA TYR A 83 3.35 13.39 -10.31
C TYR A 83 4.17 13.95 -11.49
N PRO A 84 3.68 13.81 -12.73
CA PRO A 84 4.46 14.17 -13.91
C PRO A 84 4.62 15.70 -14.01
N SER A 85 5.86 16.15 -14.23
CA SER A 85 6.17 17.52 -14.61
C SER A 85 5.70 17.82 -16.03
N LYS A 86 5.64 19.10 -16.42
CA LYS A 86 5.27 19.49 -17.80
C LYS A 86 6.22 18.93 -18.86
N LYS A 87 7.49 18.72 -18.49
CA LYS A 87 8.52 18.10 -19.34
C LYS A 87 8.34 16.59 -19.43
N ASP A 88 8.07 15.92 -18.30
CA ASP A 88 7.71 14.49 -18.29
C ASP A 88 6.48 14.21 -19.15
N VAL A 89 5.51 15.13 -19.18
CA VAL A 89 4.37 15.00 -20.09
C VAL A 89 4.85 15.07 -21.54
N ALA A 90 5.68 16.04 -21.92
CA ALA A 90 6.18 16.14 -23.29
C ALA A 90 7.02 14.94 -23.74
N ASP A 91 7.86 14.39 -22.85
CA ASP A 91 8.78 13.29 -23.16
C ASP A 91 8.10 11.91 -23.15
N PHE A 92 7.13 11.71 -22.24
CA PHE A 92 6.46 10.42 -22.06
C PHE A 92 5.07 10.35 -22.69
N GLU A 93 4.51 11.44 -23.24
CA GLU A 93 3.19 11.42 -23.89
C GLU A 93 3.19 10.53 -25.14
N GLU A 94 4.22 10.61 -25.99
CA GLU A 94 4.33 9.76 -27.19
C GLU A 94 4.56 8.27 -26.83
N ILE A 95 5.34 8.02 -25.78
CA ILE A 95 5.57 6.67 -25.25
C ILE A 95 4.29 6.11 -24.62
N ALA A 96 3.58 6.92 -23.82
CA ALA A 96 2.30 6.53 -23.23
C ALA A 96 1.22 6.33 -24.30
N TYR A 97 1.25 7.09 -25.39
CA TYR A 97 0.35 6.95 -26.53
C TYR A 97 0.56 5.62 -27.26
N SER A 98 1.82 5.30 -27.60
CA SER A 98 2.16 4.04 -28.27
C SER A 98 1.87 2.80 -27.42
N ILE A 99 2.06 2.87 -26.11
CA ILE A 99 1.74 1.77 -25.17
C ILE A 99 0.23 1.60 -24.99
N ASN A 100 -0.57 2.65 -25.19
CA ASN A 100 -2.03 2.64 -24.96
C ASN A 100 -2.88 2.40 -26.21
N LEU A 101 -2.34 1.75 -27.25
CA LEU A 101 -3.06 1.48 -28.50
C LEU A 101 -3.68 2.77 -29.08
N ASP A 102 -2.88 3.83 -29.19
CA ASP A 102 -3.26 5.11 -29.81
C ASP A 102 -4.37 5.90 -29.06
N SER A 103 -4.56 5.65 -27.76
CA SER A 103 -5.51 6.39 -26.92
C SER A 103 -4.79 7.21 -25.86
N TYR A 104 -5.12 8.50 -25.77
CA TYR A 104 -4.69 9.36 -24.66
C TYR A 104 -5.27 8.85 -23.34
N LYS A 105 -4.41 8.32 -22.46
CA LYS A 105 -4.81 7.83 -21.13
C LYS A 105 -4.01 8.55 -20.04
N PRO A 106 -4.61 8.75 -18.85
CA PRO A 106 -3.93 9.32 -17.70
C PRO A 106 -2.78 8.42 -17.24
N PHE A 107 -1.61 9.01 -17.02
CA PHE A 107 -0.41 8.33 -16.51
C PHE A 107 0.25 9.11 -15.37
N LEU A 108 0.91 8.39 -14.47
CA LEU A 108 1.89 8.91 -13.51
C LEU A 108 3.27 8.34 -13.86
N VAL A 109 4.32 9.14 -13.73
CA VAL A 109 5.69 8.75 -14.06
C VAL A 109 6.53 8.79 -12.80
N ALA A 110 7.04 7.63 -12.39
CA ALA A 110 8.07 7.55 -11.37
C ALA A 110 9.41 7.31 -12.06
N SER A 111 10.21 8.36 -12.23
CA SER A 111 11.56 8.27 -12.80
C SER A 111 12.61 8.24 -11.70
N LEU A 112 13.59 7.33 -11.82
CA LEU A 112 14.77 7.29 -10.96
C LEU A 112 15.93 8.12 -11.55
N HIS A 113 15.78 8.62 -12.78
CA HIS A 113 16.84 9.34 -13.49
C HIS A 113 16.57 10.84 -13.46
N SER A 114 17.52 11.64 -12.96
CA SER A 114 17.44 13.10 -13.04
C SER A 114 18.03 13.57 -14.36
N HIS A 115 17.26 14.32 -15.14
CA HIS A 115 17.72 14.86 -16.43
C HIS A 115 18.49 16.17 -16.24
N GLY A 116 19.27 16.29 -15.16
CA GLY A 116 20.08 17.46 -14.82
C GLY A 116 19.34 18.63 -14.17
N GLU A 117 18.03 18.50 -13.92
CA GLU A 117 17.24 19.50 -13.19
C GLU A 117 17.09 19.15 -11.71
N GLU A 118 17.17 20.18 -10.86
CA GLU A 118 17.13 20.08 -9.39
C GLU A 118 15.79 19.49 -8.89
N ASP A 119 14.69 19.71 -9.62
CA ASP A 119 13.36 19.14 -9.32
C ASP A 119 13.33 17.62 -9.53
N ASP A 120 13.93 17.11 -10.61
CA ASP A 120 13.93 15.69 -10.94
C ASP A 120 14.82 14.88 -9.98
N GLU A 121 15.96 15.46 -9.58
CA GLU A 121 16.82 14.85 -8.56
C GLU A 121 16.11 14.77 -7.20
N THR A 122 15.33 15.80 -6.86
CA THR A 122 14.52 15.82 -5.64
C THR A 122 13.43 14.75 -5.68
N LYS A 123 12.71 14.62 -6.81
CA LYS A 123 11.67 13.58 -6.99
C LYS A 123 12.24 12.17 -6.92
N ALA A 124 13.39 11.91 -7.54
CA ALA A 124 14.06 10.62 -7.48
C ALA A 124 14.48 10.24 -6.05
N LYS A 125 15.03 11.20 -5.29
CA LYS A 125 15.37 11.00 -3.86
C LYS A 125 14.11 10.72 -3.02
N VAL A 126 13.02 11.45 -3.26
CA VAL A 126 11.74 11.23 -2.57
C VAL A 126 11.14 9.87 -2.93
N LEU A 127 11.23 9.42 -4.18
CA LEU A 127 10.79 8.10 -4.61
C LEU A 127 11.52 6.98 -3.86
N VAL A 128 12.86 7.06 -3.79
CA VAL A 128 13.68 6.09 -3.05
C VAL A 128 13.31 6.10 -1.56
N ALA A 129 13.17 7.28 -0.95
CA ALA A 129 12.76 7.42 0.44
C ALA A 129 11.37 6.80 0.69
N ALA A 130 10.43 7.00 -0.23
CA ALA A 130 9.10 6.42 -0.15
C ALA A 130 9.14 4.88 -0.25
N CYS A 131 9.94 4.32 -1.17
CA CYS A 131 10.15 2.88 -1.30
C CYS A 131 10.78 2.28 -0.04
N VAL A 132 11.81 2.91 0.53
CA VAL A 132 12.44 2.47 1.79
C VAL A 132 11.44 2.52 2.93
N ASN A 133 10.67 3.60 3.05
CA ASN A 133 9.61 3.72 4.06
C ASN A 133 8.56 2.61 3.94
N LEU A 134 8.08 2.31 2.72
CA LEU A 134 7.15 1.21 2.49
C LEU A 134 7.75 -0.16 2.82
N ALA A 135 9.01 -0.40 2.47
CA ALA A 135 9.70 -1.64 2.81
C ALA A 135 9.81 -1.82 4.33
N ILE A 136 10.13 -0.75 5.07
CA ILE A 136 10.16 -0.76 6.54
C ILE A 136 8.76 -1.04 7.10
N ILE A 137 7.72 -0.37 6.60
CA ILE A 137 6.32 -0.60 7.04
C ILE A 137 5.91 -2.06 6.78
N LEU A 138 6.28 -2.63 5.63
CA LEU A 138 6.02 -4.03 5.28
C LEU A 138 6.76 -5.01 6.20
N LEU A 139 8.03 -4.74 6.51
CA LEU A 139 8.80 -5.57 7.44
C LEU A 139 8.20 -5.54 8.86
N TRP A 140 7.86 -4.35 9.35
CA TRP A 140 7.20 -4.19 10.66
C TRP A 140 5.81 -4.83 10.70
N SER A 141 5.02 -4.71 9.62
CA SER A 141 3.71 -5.37 9.55
C SER A 141 3.84 -6.89 9.56
N LEU A 142 4.82 -7.44 8.84
CA LEU A 142 5.10 -8.88 8.85
C LEU A 142 5.54 -9.36 10.24
N LEU A 143 6.47 -8.65 10.89
CA LEU A 143 6.95 -8.98 12.24
C LEU A 143 5.82 -8.95 13.27
N THR A 144 4.99 -7.90 13.25
CA THR A 144 3.84 -7.78 14.17
C THR A 144 2.81 -8.88 13.95
N MET A 145 2.51 -9.23 12.70
CA MET A 145 1.64 -10.38 12.37
C MET A 145 2.23 -11.69 12.89
N LEU A 146 3.53 -11.93 12.71
CA LEU A 146 4.20 -13.14 13.20
C LEU A 146 4.20 -13.24 14.73
N ILE A 147 4.46 -12.15 15.44
CA ILE A 147 4.42 -12.12 16.91
C ILE A 147 2.99 -12.36 17.41
N CYS A 148 2.00 -11.65 16.86
CA CYS A 148 0.60 -11.84 17.24
C CYS A 148 0.14 -13.27 16.97
N TRP A 149 0.56 -13.86 15.85
CA TRP A 149 0.30 -15.26 15.52
C TRP A 149 0.88 -16.21 16.55
N ARG A 150 2.17 -16.07 16.90
CA ARG A 150 2.83 -16.94 17.90
C ARG A 150 2.09 -16.91 19.24
N LEU A 151 1.77 -15.70 19.72
CA LEU A 151 1.06 -15.51 20.98
C LEU A 151 -0.37 -16.07 20.93
N MET A 152 -1.08 -15.89 19.81
CA MET A 152 -2.41 -16.48 19.63
C MET A 152 -2.35 -18.01 19.61
N VAL A 153 -1.40 -18.61 18.88
CA VAL A 153 -1.23 -20.07 18.82
C VAL A 153 -0.94 -20.63 20.21
N GLU A 154 -0.05 -19.99 20.97
CA GLU A 154 0.27 -20.38 22.34
C GLU A 154 -0.96 -20.30 23.26
N ALA A 155 -1.74 -19.21 23.17
CA ALA A 155 -3.00 -19.08 23.92
C ALA A 155 -4.04 -20.14 23.51
N THR A 156 -4.12 -20.51 22.23
CA THR A 156 -5.05 -21.56 21.75
C THR A 156 -4.58 -22.99 22.05
N LYS A 157 -3.28 -23.22 22.26
CA LYS A 157 -2.78 -24.51 22.76
C LYS A 157 -3.23 -24.74 24.20
N ILE A 158 -3.41 -23.66 24.96
CA ILE A 158 -3.89 -23.68 26.34
C ILE A 158 -5.43 -23.70 26.39
N GLY A 159 -6.12 -23.23 25.34
CA GLY A 159 -7.59 -23.23 25.24
C GLY A 159 -8.11 -23.77 23.89
N GLU A 160 -8.71 -24.95 23.92
CA GLU A 160 -9.28 -25.69 22.78
C GLU A 160 -10.20 -24.86 21.86
N SER A 161 -9.67 -24.17 20.83
CA SER A 161 -10.56 -23.59 19.82
C SER A 161 -10.07 -23.75 18.39
N THR A 162 -10.56 -24.80 17.75
CA THR A 162 -10.46 -25.15 16.33
C THR A 162 -10.93 -24.02 15.40
N ARG A 163 -11.86 -23.18 15.89
CA ARG A 163 -12.45 -22.05 15.16
C ARG A 163 -11.42 -20.94 14.86
N THR A 164 -10.41 -20.78 15.71
CA THR A 164 -9.35 -19.77 15.54
C THR A 164 -8.40 -20.10 14.39
N ILE A 165 -8.11 -21.39 14.19
CA ILE A 165 -7.25 -21.91 13.12
C ILE A 165 -7.90 -21.71 11.74
N TYR A 166 -9.21 -21.97 11.65
CA TYR A 166 -9.98 -21.77 10.42
C TYR A 166 -10.01 -20.31 9.96
N LEU A 167 -10.31 -19.40 10.90
CA LEU A 167 -10.30 -17.96 10.62
C LEU A 167 -8.91 -17.43 10.24
N HIS A 168 -7.84 -18.03 10.76
CA HIS A 168 -6.46 -17.71 10.37
C HIS A 168 -6.12 -18.13 8.95
N ARG A 169 -6.55 -19.34 8.56
CA ARG A 169 -6.36 -19.84 7.19
C ARG A 169 -7.11 -19.00 6.17
N GLN A 170 -8.29 -18.48 6.53
CA GLN A 170 -9.01 -17.51 5.73
C GLN A 170 -8.28 -16.16 5.63
N LEU A 171 -7.68 -15.67 6.72
CA LEU A 171 -6.98 -14.38 6.68
C LEU A 171 -5.70 -14.42 5.85
N GLN A 172 -4.90 -15.49 5.98
CA GLN A 172 -3.73 -15.71 5.13
C GLN A 172 -4.12 -15.87 3.66
N LYS A 173 -5.23 -16.57 3.37
CA LYS A 173 -5.80 -16.63 2.02
C LYS A 173 -6.25 -15.25 1.55
N LEU A 174 -6.87 -14.44 2.41
CA LEU A 174 -7.31 -13.09 2.05
C LEU A 174 -6.11 -12.17 1.78
N LEU A 175 -5.04 -12.25 2.57
CA LEU A 175 -3.78 -11.52 2.36
C LEU A 175 -3.12 -11.93 1.05
N LEU A 176 -3.04 -13.23 0.77
CA LEU A 176 -2.56 -13.75 -0.50
C LEU A 176 -3.44 -13.29 -1.64
N ILE A 177 -4.77 -13.34 -1.50
CA ILE A 177 -5.72 -12.85 -2.50
C ILE A 177 -5.62 -11.32 -2.63
N GLN A 178 -5.35 -10.57 -1.58
CA GLN A 178 -5.22 -9.13 -1.67
C GLN A 178 -3.92 -8.80 -2.43
N VAL A 179 -2.79 -9.38 -2.03
CA VAL A 179 -1.52 -9.21 -2.75
C VAL A 179 -1.61 -9.73 -4.20
N LEU A 180 -2.25 -10.88 -4.44
CA LEU A 180 -2.40 -11.48 -5.76
C LEU A 180 -3.47 -10.78 -6.60
N ALA A 181 -4.65 -10.43 -6.08
CA ALA A 181 -5.68 -9.72 -6.83
C ALA A 181 -5.26 -8.30 -7.16
N PHE A 182 -4.54 -7.60 -6.27
CA PHE A 182 -3.92 -6.32 -6.63
C PHE A 182 -2.79 -6.49 -7.66
N SER A 183 -2.13 -7.65 -7.72
CA SER A 183 -1.18 -7.99 -8.80
C SER A 183 -1.87 -8.46 -10.10
N PHE A 184 -3.06 -9.08 -10.03
CA PHE A 184 -3.80 -9.66 -11.17
C PHE A 184 -4.71 -8.65 -11.87
N VAL A 185 -5.17 -7.58 -11.20
CA VAL A 185 -5.79 -6.42 -11.88
C VAL A 185 -4.75 -5.66 -12.73
N TYR A 186 -3.46 -6.01 -12.63
CA TYR A 186 -2.37 -5.49 -13.46
C TYR A 186 -2.14 -6.27 -14.76
N PHE A 187 -2.93 -7.31 -15.06
CA PHE A 187 -2.87 -8.08 -16.31
C PHE A 187 -4.27 -8.37 -16.85
N HIS A 188 -5.01 -7.33 -17.25
CA HIS A 188 -5.97 -7.42 -18.37
C HIS A 188 -6.37 -6.05 -18.91
#